data_AF-A0AA44DLM3-F1
#
_entry.id   AF-A0AA44DLM3-F1
#
_cell.length_a   1.000
_cell.length_b   1.000
_cell.length_c   1.000
_cell.angle_alpha   90.00
_cell.angle_beta   90.00
_cell.angle_gamma   90.00
#
_symmetry.space_group_name_H-M   'P 1'
#
loop_
_entity.id
_entity.type
_entity.pdbx_description
1 polymer ?
#
loop_
_entity_poly.entity_id
_entity_poly.type
_entity_poly.pdbx_seq_one_letter_code
_entity_poly.pdbx_strand_id
1 'polypeptide(L)'
;MNLKKTKIIILMTLTILTCNLNFVSAFECFPPKSISQDLIKDLDLIDNNMYILINTILKDQINEDSAKQQIRILDSLIKNLNSKASTISTKDDTTLLAIKAILSFYKVSLIKSEDFLKTKNQDDLVNAVSSFSVGYNSSTTLRKIISDSK
;
A
#
# COMPACT_ATOMS: atom_id res chain seq x y z
N MET A 1 -51.70 -29.70 38.46
CA MET A 1 -50.50 -30.53 38.22
C MET A 1 -49.87 -30.18 36.85
N ASN A 2 -49.30 -28.97 36.67
CA ASN A 2 -48.69 -28.59 35.38
C ASN A 2 -47.53 -27.57 35.45
N LEU A 3 -47.25 -26.96 36.62
CA LEU A 3 -46.17 -25.99 36.79
C LEU A 3 -44.76 -26.61 36.90
N LYS A 4 -44.65 -27.85 37.41
CA LYS A 4 -43.35 -28.55 37.50
C LYS A 4 -42.83 -28.95 36.12
N LYS A 5 -43.72 -29.39 35.22
CA LYS A 5 -43.35 -29.81 33.86
C LYS A 5 -42.93 -28.64 32.97
N THR A 6 -43.60 -27.49 33.09
CA THR A 6 -43.24 -26.27 32.35
C THR A 6 -41.89 -25.68 32.77
N LYS A 7 -41.55 -25.73 34.07
CA LYS A 7 -40.21 -25.30 34.55
C LYS A 7 -39.06 -26.12 33.96
N ILE A 8 -39.27 -27.42 33.79
CA ILE A 8 -38.25 -28.33 33.23
C ILE A 8 -38.02 -28.03 31.74
N ILE A 9 -39.11 -27.81 30.98
CA ILE A 9 -39.02 -27.47 29.55
C ILE A 9 -38.30 -26.14 29.35
N ILE A 10 -38.64 -25.12 30.16
CA ILE A 10 -37.99 -23.80 30.11
C ILE A 10 -36.50 -23.89 30.50
N LEU A 11 -36.16 -24.73 31.49
CA LEU A 11 -34.77 -24.92 31.88
C LEU A 11 -33.97 -25.57 30.74
N MET A 12 -34.50 -26.63 30.11
CA MET A 12 -33.81 -27.29 29.00
C MET A 12 -33.62 -26.36 27.80
N THR A 13 -34.61 -25.54 27.43
CA THR A 13 -34.45 -24.57 26.33
C THR A 13 -33.44 -23.47 26.67
N LEU A 14 -33.38 -23.03 27.93
CA LEU A 14 -32.41 -22.02 28.37
C LEU A 14 -30.97 -22.57 28.42
N THR A 15 -30.78 -23.83 28.82
CA THR A 15 -29.47 -24.49 28.78
C THR A 15 -29.00 -24.71 27.35
N ILE A 16 -29.89 -25.10 26.42
CA ILE A 16 -29.56 -25.21 25.00
C ILE A 16 -29.24 -23.84 24.39
N LEU A 17 -29.95 -22.78 24.78
CA LEU A 17 -29.67 -21.42 24.33
C LEU A 17 -28.29 -20.94 24.79
N THR A 18 -27.94 -21.17 26.07
CA THR A 18 -26.64 -20.76 26.63
C THR A 18 -25.47 -21.62 26.12
N CYS A 19 -25.67 -22.92 25.87
CA CYS A 19 -24.64 -23.76 25.24
C CYS A 19 -24.36 -23.37 23.76
N ASN A 20 -25.31 -22.71 23.09
CA ASN A 20 -25.11 -22.16 21.73
C ASN A 20 -24.56 -20.72 21.75
N LEU A 21 -24.43 -20.09 22.91
CA LEU A 21 -23.70 -18.82 23.08
C LEU A 21 -22.20 -19.06 23.27
N ASN A 22 -21.61 -19.95 22.45
CA ASN A 22 -20.21 -19.76 22.04
C ASN A 22 -20.20 -18.61 21.03
N PHE A 23 -20.58 -17.42 21.49
CA PHE A 23 -20.28 -16.21 20.76
C PHE A 23 -18.76 -16.10 20.76
N VAL A 24 -18.22 -16.38 19.59
CA VAL A 24 -16.87 -16.12 19.15
C VAL A 24 -16.46 -14.72 19.63
N SER A 25 -15.79 -14.63 20.77
CA SER A 25 -14.88 -13.52 21.05
C SER A 25 -13.55 -13.82 20.37
N ALA A 26 -13.59 -13.98 19.05
CA ALA A 26 -12.45 -13.84 18.17
C ALA A 26 -12.63 -12.62 17.25
N PHE A 27 -13.42 -11.62 17.69
CA PHE A 27 -13.04 -10.26 17.37
C PHE A 27 -11.79 -9.95 18.19
N GLU A 28 -10.64 -10.42 17.70
CA GLU A 28 -9.43 -9.64 17.84
C GLU A 28 -9.83 -8.26 17.30
N CYS A 29 -10.07 -7.32 18.20
CA CYS A 29 -10.09 -5.92 17.86
C CYS A 29 -8.63 -5.63 17.49
N PHE A 30 -8.25 -5.95 16.26
CA PHE A 30 -6.99 -5.47 15.71
C PHE A 30 -7.02 -3.97 15.98
N PRO A 31 -5.99 -3.42 16.65
CA PRO A 31 -5.93 -1.99 16.86
C PRO A 31 -6.16 -1.33 15.49
N PRO A 32 -6.98 -0.27 15.40
CA PRO A 32 -7.33 0.34 14.13
C PRO A 32 -6.04 0.54 13.33
N LYS A 33 -6.00 -0.07 12.15
CA LYS A 33 -4.81 -0.11 11.32
C LYS A 33 -4.31 1.32 11.16
N SER A 34 -3.09 1.57 11.63
CA SER A 34 -2.57 2.94 11.65
C SER A 34 -2.57 3.51 10.23
N ILE A 35 -2.96 4.77 10.08
CA ILE A 35 -3.01 5.46 8.78
C ILE A 35 -1.66 5.34 8.04
N SER A 36 -0.56 5.36 8.78
CA SER A 36 0.79 5.14 8.27
C SER A 36 0.99 3.77 7.62
N GLN A 37 0.41 2.68 8.16
CA GLN A 37 0.51 1.35 7.55
C GLN A 37 -0.18 1.25 6.19
N ASP A 38 -1.29 1.96 6.00
CA ASP A 38 -2.00 1.96 4.71
C ASP A 38 -1.21 2.75 3.66
N LEU A 39 -0.65 3.89 4.04
CA LEU A 39 0.23 4.66 3.16
C LEU A 39 1.48 3.88 2.75
N ILE A 40 2.08 3.15 3.69
CA ILE A 40 3.27 2.32 3.42
C ILE A 40 2.95 1.15 2.51
N LYS A 41 1.78 0.53 2.65
CA LYS A 41 1.33 -0.53 1.74
C LYS A 41 1.12 -0.01 0.32
N ASP A 42 0.49 1.16 0.18
CA ASP A 42 0.29 1.79 -1.12
C ASP A 42 1.64 2.19 -1.76
N LEU A 43 2.61 2.64 -0.95
CA LEU A 43 3.96 2.94 -1.40
C LEU A 43 4.69 1.68 -1.87
N ASP A 44 4.64 0.58 -1.12
CA ASP A 44 5.25 -0.69 -1.50
C ASP A 44 4.69 -1.24 -2.83
N LEU A 45 3.38 -1.06 -3.08
CA LEU A 45 2.79 -1.37 -4.37
C LEU A 45 3.44 -0.55 -5.51
N ILE A 46 3.68 0.74 -5.29
CA ILE A 46 4.35 1.61 -6.27
C ILE A 46 5.80 1.17 -6.49
N ASP A 47 6.55 0.92 -5.41
CA ASP A 47 7.95 0.45 -5.48
C ASP A 47 8.10 -0.77 -6.39
N ASN A 48 7.26 -1.79 -6.16
CA ASN A 48 7.30 -3.03 -6.92
C ASN A 48 6.95 -2.82 -8.39
N ASN A 49 5.94 -1.98 -8.68
CA ASN A 49 5.56 -1.69 -10.06
C ASN A 49 6.63 -0.84 -10.79
N MET A 50 7.27 0.10 -10.09
CA MET A 50 8.39 0.87 -10.62
C MET A 50 9.58 -0.04 -10.94
N TYR A 51 9.91 -0.98 -10.05
CA TYR A 51 10.97 -1.97 -10.28
C TYR A 51 10.72 -2.82 -11.52
N ILE A 52 9.47 -3.29 -11.69
CA ILE A 52 9.07 -4.06 -12.88
C ILE A 52 9.22 -3.22 -14.14
N LEU A 53 8.74 -1.97 -14.14
CA LEU A 53 8.86 -1.06 -15.28
C LEU A 53 10.33 -0.86 -15.67
N ILE A 54 11.17 -0.45 -14.71
CA ILE A 54 12.59 -0.17 -14.96
C ILE A 54 13.31 -1.40 -15.51
N ASN A 55 13.09 -2.57 -14.91
CA ASN A 55 13.71 -3.80 -15.41
C ASN A 55 13.20 -4.23 -16.79
N THR A 56 11.93 -3.97 -17.09
CA THR A 56 11.36 -4.25 -18.41
C THR A 56 12.03 -3.37 -19.46
N ILE A 57 12.23 -2.09 -19.14
CA ILE A 57 12.96 -1.15 -20.00
C ILE A 57 14.43 -1.57 -20.16
N LEU A 58 15.12 -1.96 -19.10
CA LEU A 58 16.54 -2.34 -19.16
C LEU A 58 16.82 -3.63 -19.94
N LYS A 59 15.88 -4.58 -19.96
CA LYS A 59 16.08 -5.88 -20.63
C LYS A 59 15.92 -5.83 -22.15
N ASP A 60 15.66 -4.66 -22.72
CA ASP A 60 15.44 -4.42 -24.16
C ASP A 60 14.35 -5.32 -24.79
N GLN A 61 13.50 -5.95 -23.95
CA GLN A 61 12.31 -6.70 -24.34
C GLN A 61 11.08 -5.78 -24.36
N ILE A 62 11.27 -4.55 -24.84
CA ILE A 62 10.31 -3.47 -24.63
C ILE A 62 9.20 -3.57 -25.68
N ASN A 63 8.03 -4.04 -25.25
CA ASN A 63 6.80 -3.63 -25.90
C ASN A 63 6.50 -2.19 -25.43
N GLU A 64 6.75 -1.21 -26.30
CA GLU A 64 6.59 0.21 -25.96
C GLU A 64 5.19 0.56 -25.49
N ASP A 65 4.16 -0.03 -26.08
CA ASP A 65 2.77 0.26 -25.72
C ASP A 65 2.45 -0.28 -24.32
N SER A 66 2.97 -1.47 -24.01
CA SER A 66 2.88 -2.04 -22.66
C SER A 66 3.61 -1.18 -21.63
N ALA A 67 4.82 -0.71 -21.94
CA ALA A 67 5.58 0.17 -21.07
C ALA A 67 4.88 1.52 -20.85
N LYS A 68 4.34 2.14 -21.92
CA LYS A 68 3.54 3.38 -21.84
C LYS A 68 2.28 3.19 -21.01
N GLN A 69 1.61 2.04 -21.15
CA GLN A 69 0.45 1.70 -20.31
C GLN A 69 0.84 1.57 -18.84
N GLN A 70 1.95 0.89 -18.54
CA GLN A 70 2.44 0.74 -17.17
C GLN A 70 2.83 2.08 -16.55
N ILE A 71 3.45 2.99 -17.32
CA ILE A 71 3.74 4.37 -16.89
C ILE A 71 2.46 5.11 -16.49
N ARG A 72 1.38 5.02 -17.28
CA ARG A 72 0.10 5.66 -16.96
C ARG A 72 -0.54 5.11 -15.68
N ILE A 73 -0.47 3.79 -15.51
CA ILE A 73 -0.96 3.13 -14.28
C ILE A 73 -0.16 3.63 -13.07
N LEU A 74 1.16 3.67 -13.17
CA LEU A 74 2.04 4.16 -12.11
C LEU A 74 1.81 5.64 -11.79
N ASP A 75 1.65 6.52 -12.78
CA ASP A 75 1.32 7.93 -12.55
C ASP A 75 -0.02 8.09 -11.82
N SER A 76 -1.02 7.25 -12.13
CA SER A 76 -2.29 7.21 -11.41
C SER A 76 -2.11 6.78 -9.94
N LEU A 77 -1.34 5.70 -9.69
CA LEU A 77 -1.04 5.24 -8.33
C LEU A 77 -0.31 6.32 -7.51
N ILE A 78 0.69 6.97 -8.11
CA ILE A 78 1.45 8.07 -7.49
C ILE A 78 0.51 9.25 -7.16
N LYS A 79 -0.34 9.67 -8.10
CA LYS A 79 -1.32 10.75 -7.87
C LYS A 79 -2.29 10.41 -6.74
N ASN A 80 -2.81 9.18 -6.73
CA ASN A 80 -3.74 8.72 -5.70
C ASN A 80 -3.08 8.72 -4.32
N LEU A 81 -1.88 8.16 -4.19
CA LEU A 81 -1.17 8.16 -2.91
C LEU A 81 -0.81 9.57 -2.46
N ASN A 82 -0.36 10.45 -3.37
CA ASN A 82 -0.04 11.83 -3.03
C ASN A 82 -1.29 12.62 -2.55
N SER A 83 -2.45 12.35 -3.14
CA SER A 83 -3.73 12.91 -2.71
C SER A 83 -4.12 12.40 -1.33
N LYS A 84 -4.09 11.08 -1.12
CA LYS A 84 -4.38 10.42 0.17
C LYS A 84 -3.46 10.90 1.29
N ALA A 85 -2.18 11.10 0.96
CA ALA A 85 -1.19 11.64 1.88
C ALA A 85 -1.56 13.08 2.30
N SER A 86 -2.07 13.90 1.38
CA SER A 86 -2.44 15.30 1.64
C SER A 86 -3.72 15.48 2.46
N THR A 87 -4.54 14.44 2.63
CA THR A 87 -5.79 14.50 3.43
C THR A 87 -5.60 14.08 4.89
N ILE A 88 -4.40 13.67 5.29
CA ILE A 88 -4.11 13.19 6.65
C ILE A 88 -3.68 14.35 7.54
N SER A 89 -4.41 14.55 8.64
CA SER A 89 -4.17 15.64 9.60
C SER A 89 -2.87 15.44 10.39
N THR A 90 -1.93 16.37 10.20
CA THR A 90 -0.83 16.95 11.02
C THR A 90 -0.07 16.15 12.10
N LYS A 91 -0.49 14.95 12.53
CA LYS A 91 0.18 14.20 13.62
C LYS A 91 1.37 13.34 13.15
N ASP A 92 1.51 13.12 11.84
CA ASP A 92 2.57 12.32 11.19
C ASP A 92 3.29 13.12 10.07
N ASP A 93 3.62 14.38 10.34
CA ASP A 93 4.11 15.33 9.33
C ASP A 93 5.41 14.85 8.65
N THR A 94 6.32 14.20 9.40
CA THR A 94 7.60 13.70 8.85
C THR A 94 7.41 12.50 7.91
N THR A 95 6.57 11.53 8.26
CA THR A 95 6.25 10.39 7.40
C THR A 95 5.56 10.85 6.12
N LEU A 96 4.64 11.80 6.25
CA LEU A 96 3.96 12.42 5.11
C LEU A 96 4.95 13.11 4.17
N LEU A 97 5.83 13.95 4.70
CA LEU A 97 6.85 14.65 3.92
C LEU A 97 7.79 13.65 3.22
N ALA A 98 8.21 12.59 3.91
CA ALA A 98 9.03 11.55 3.33
C ALA A 98 8.34 10.87 2.15
N ILE A 99 7.06 10.49 2.28
CA ILE A 99 6.28 9.88 1.20
C ILE A 99 6.18 10.83 0.00
N LYS A 100 5.88 12.12 0.23
CA LYS A 100 5.81 13.11 -0.85
C LYS A 100 7.13 13.27 -1.60
N ALA A 101 8.25 13.26 -0.87
CA ALA A 101 9.58 13.31 -1.46
C ALA A 101 9.87 12.05 -2.31
N ILE A 102 9.58 10.86 -1.79
CA ILE A 102 9.74 9.59 -2.50
C ILE A 102 8.90 9.57 -3.79
N LEU A 103 7.63 9.96 -3.71
CA LEU A 103 6.75 10.04 -4.86
C LEU A 103 7.24 11.02 -5.94
N SER A 104 7.93 12.08 -5.54
CA SER A 104 8.53 13.04 -6.47
C SER A 104 9.68 12.40 -7.26
N PHE A 105 10.54 11.60 -6.61
CA PHE A 105 11.57 10.83 -7.31
C PHE A 105 10.99 9.81 -8.29
N TYR A 106 9.92 9.11 -7.91
CA TYR A 106 9.23 8.20 -8.83
C TYR A 106 8.60 8.93 -10.00
N LYS A 107 8.05 10.13 -9.80
CA LYS A 107 7.52 10.95 -10.88
C LYS A 107 8.61 11.35 -11.89
N VAL A 108 9.78 11.77 -11.41
CA VAL A 108 10.93 12.06 -12.29
C VAL A 108 11.34 10.80 -13.05
N SER A 109 11.42 9.66 -12.37
CA SER A 109 11.75 8.38 -13.00
C SER A 109 10.78 7.99 -14.11
N LEU A 110 9.47 8.18 -13.91
CA LEU A 110 8.44 7.93 -14.94
C LEU A 110 8.59 8.86 -16.14
N ILE A 111 8.78 10.16 -15.92
CA ILE A 111 8.98 11.14 -16.99
C ILE A 111 10.20 10.74 -17.83
N LYS A 112 11.31 10.39 -17.17
CA LYS A 112 12.54 9.98 -17.85
C LYS A 112 12.43 8.64 -18.55
N SER A 113 11.67 7.71 -17.99
CA SER A 113 11.33 6.45 -18.68
C SER A 113 10.54 6.73 -19.96
N GLU A 114 9.57 7.64 -19.90
CA GLU A 114 8.77 8.02 -21.06
C GLU A 114 9.61 8.76 -22.13
N ASP A 115 10.48 9.67 -21.72
CA ASP A 115 11.42 10.38 -22.59
C ASP A 115 12.35 9.39 -23.31
N PHE A 116 12.92 8.42 -22.59
CA PHE A 116 13.72 7.35 -23.18
C PHE A 116 12.93 6.53 -24.19
N LEU A 117 11.70 6.12 -23.87
CA LEU A 117 10.88 5.33 -24.78
C LEU A 117 10.63 6.08 -26.10
N LYS A 118 10.48 7.41 -26.06
CA LYS A 118 10.25 8.27 -27.24
C LYS A 118 11.53 8.54 -28.04
N THR A 119 12.64 8.84 -27.36
CA THR A 119 13.85 9.38 -28.00
C THR A 119 14.97 8.37 -28.16
N LYS A 120 14.92 7.26 -27.42
CA LYS A 120 16.00 6.29 -27.22
C LYS A 120 17.30 6.90 -26.68
N ASN A 121 17.23 8.08 -26.06
CA ASN A 121 18.38 8.72 -25.44
C ASN A 121 18.78 8.00 -24.15
N GLN A 122 19.97 7.41 -24.13
CA GLN A 122 20.49 6.65 -23.00
C GLN A 122 20.62 7.49 -21.72
N ASP A 123 20.84 8.80 -21.83
CA ASP A 123 20.90 9.69 -20.66
C ASP A 123 19.55 9.72 -19.93
N ASP A 124 18.43 9.68 -20.66
CA ASP A 124 17.10 9.63 -20.05
C ASP A 124 16.87 8.28 -19.35
N LEU A 125 17.39 7.18 -19.89
CA LEU A 125 17.34 5.88 -19.20
C LEU A 125 18.16 5.89 -17.91
N VAL A 126 19.39 6.42 -17.95
CA VAL A 126 20.25 6.55 -16.76
C VAL A 126 19.57 7.42 -15.70
N ASN A 127 18.99 8.54 -16.11
CA ASN A 127 18.27 9.44 -15.20
C ASN A 127 17.01 8.78 -14.62
N ALA A 128 16.29 7.97 -15.39
CA ALA A 128 15.14 7.20 -14.93
C ALA A 128 15.54 6.20 -13.85
N VAL A 129 16.59 5.42 -14.08
CA VAL A 129 17.13 4.42 -13.15
C VAL A 129 17.66 5.09 -11.88
N SER A 130 18.43 6.17 -12.02
CA SER A 130 19.00 6.90 -10.89
C SER A 130 17.91 7.48 -9.99
N SER A 131 16.91 8.13 -10.57
CA SER A 131 15.76 8.68 -9.83
C SER A 131 14.96 7.58 -9.13
N PHE A 132 14.72 6.45 -9.81
CA PHE A 132 14.06 5.30 -9.19
C PHE A 132 14.88 4.76 -8.00
N SER A 133 16.19 4.61 -8.16
CA SER A 133 17.07 4.09 -7.11
C SER A 133 17.03 4.97 -5.85
N VAL A 134 17.09 6.29 -6.01
CA VAL A 134 16.96 7.23 -4.89
C VAL A 134 15.60 7.08 -4.21
N GLY A 135 14.51 7.03 -4.97
CA GLY A 135 13.16 6.82 -4.43
C GLY A 135 13.03 5.50 -3.68
N TYR A 136 13.50 4.39 -4.26
CA TYR A 136 13.43 3.04 -3.67
C TYR A 136 14.25 2.90 -2.38
N ASN A 137 15.47 3.43 -2.36
CA ASN A 137 16.30 3.43 -1.16
C ASN A 137 15.67 4.28 -0.05
N SER A 138 15.11 5.43 -0.40
CA SER A 138 14.38 6.30 0.54
C SER A 138 13.13 5.62 1.10
N SER A 139 12.35 4.96 0.24
CA SER A 139 11.17 4.16 0.61
C SER A 139 11.52 3.04 1.58
N THR A 140 12.58 2.30 1.29
CA THR A 140 13.08 1.23 2.17
C THR A 140 13.55 1.77 3.51
N THR A 141 14.21 2.93 3.52
CA THR A 141 14.64 3.59 4.77
C THR A 141 13.45 4.05 5.60
N LEU A 142 12.43 4.65 4.98
CA LEU A 142 11.20 5.04 5.66
C LEU A 142 10.50 3.85 6.33
N ARG A 143 10.42 2.71 5.62
CA ARG A 143 9.85 1.47 6.18
C ARG A 143 10.62 0.98 7.41
N LYS A 144 11.95 1.06 7.40
CA LYS A 144 12.78 0.71 8.58
C LYS A 144 12.46 1.62 9.76
N ILE A 145 12.49 2.94 9.55
CA ILE A 145 12.21 3.93 10.61
C ILE A 145 10.83 3.68 11.25
N ILE A 146 9.80 3.45 10.43
CA ILE A 146 8.44 3.18 10.94
C ILE A 146 8.38 1.84 11.69
N SER A 147 9.11 0.82 11.24
CA SER A 147 9.14 -0.50 11.89
C SER A 147 9.88 -0.45 13.21
N ASP A 148 10.99 0.28 13.29
CA ASP A 148 11.81 0.46 14.50
C ASP A 148 11.15 1.38 15.53
N SER A 149 10.17 2.20 15.10
CA SER A 149 9.38 3.08 15.98
C SER A 149 8.20 2.39 16.71
N LYS A 150 8.00 1.08 16.48
CA LYS A 150 6.96 0.26 17.13
C LYS A 150 7.53 -0.58 18.26
#